data_AF-A0A367AB67-F1
#
_entry.id   AF-A0A367AB67-F1
#
_cell.length_a   1.000
_cell.length_b   1.000
_cell.length_c   1.000
_cell.angle_alpha   90.00
_cell.angle_beta   90.00
_cell.angle_gamma   90.00
#
_symmetry.space_group_name_H-M   'P 1'
#
loop_
_entity.id
_entity.type
_entity.pdbx_description
1 polymer ?
#
loop_
_entity_poly.entity_id
_entity_poly.type
_entity_poly.pdbx_seq_one_letter_code
_entity_poly.pdbx_strand_id
1 'polypeptide(L)'
;MTSNGDPEEDVRLVVLTAVSHVLADPAAFVALLSAADGEADAVRRLREAHGFTAFQARVVLDLQFSVLTGERRARAEDELALLRRALDEPWDPPLELSATVRSPRSLEVPVDGAVHVVEAADREELLDRLVTVVRDRLARPRRRRVAVTTGLAEGPVTVLVDPVGGARFRYAGDEGDAAG
;
A
#
# COMPACT_ATOMS: atom_id res chain seq x y z
N MET A 1 -14.23 -40.78 -32.63
CA MET A 1 -14.15 -39.32 -32.83
C MET A 1 -13.49 -38.73 -31.60
N THR A 2 -12.17 -38.77 -31.56
CA THR A 2 -11.36 -38.13 -30.52
C THR A 2 -11.13 -36.70 -30.95
N SER A 3 -11.69 -35.76 -30.20
CA SER A 3 -11.35 -34.33 -30.33
C SER A 3 -9.84 -34.19 -30.16
N ASN A 4 -9.14 -33.69 -31.18
CA ASN A 4 -7.78 -33.16 -31.07
C ASN A 4 -7.91 -31.77 -30.41
N GLY A 5 -8.31 -31.73 -29.13
CA GLY A 5 -8.31 -30.49 -28.36
C GLY A 5 -6.88 -30.01 -28.19
N ASP A 6 -6.65 -28.71 -28.41
CA ASP A 6 -5.39 -28.09 -28.01
C ASP A 6 -5.26 -28.25 -26.48
N PRO A 7 -4.16 -28.81 -25.94
CA PRO A 7 -3.98 -28.93 -24.51
C PRO A 7 -4.12 -27.59 -23.77
N GLU A 8 -3.85 -26.47 -24.44
CA GLU A 8 -4.03 -25.13 -23.88
C GLU A 8 -5.52 -24.74 -23.75
N GLU A 9 -6.36 -25.14 -24.70
CA GLU A 9 -7.81 -24.95 -24.66
C GLU A 9 -8.47 -25.81 -23.56
N ASP A 10 -7.99 -27.05 -23.38
CA ASP A 10 -8.48 -27.95 -22.34
C ASP A 10 -8.15 -27.41 -20.93
N VAL A 11 -6.94 -26.89 -20.72
CA VAL A 11 -6.54 -26.25 -19.46
C VAL A 11 -7.38 -25.00 -19.21
N ARG A 12 -7.58 -24.17 -20.23
CA ARG A 12 -8.39 -22.95 -20.12
C ARG A 12 -9.83 -23.27 -19.74
N LEU A 13 -10.43 -24.30 -20.33
CA LEU A 13 -11.79 -24.73 -20.00
C LEU A 13 -11.89 -25.21 -18.54
N VAL A 14 -10.92 -26.00 -18.08
CA VAL A 14 -10.84 -26.50 -16.69
C VAL A 14 -10.78 -25.35 -15.69
N VAL A 15 -9.99 -24.32 -15.99
CA VAL A 15 -9.85 -23.12 -15.17
C VAL A 15 -11.16 -22.31 -15.15
N LEU A 16 -11.70 -21.98 -16.32
CA LEU A 16 -12.93 -21.18 -16.42
C LEU A 16 -14.13 -21.87 -15.75
N THR A 17 -14.18 -23.21 -15.76
CA THR A 17 -15.21 -23.99 -15.07
C THR A 17 -15.10 -23.87 -13.54
N ALA A 18 -13.87 -23.91 -13.00
CA ALA A 18 -13.67 -23.73 -11.56
C ALA A 18 -14.04 -22.30 -11.12
N VAL A 19 -13.66 -21.31 -11.93
CA VAL A 19 -13.98 -19.90 -11.67
C VAL A 19 -15.50 -19.65 -11.74
N SER A 20 -16.19 -20.18 -12.74
CA SER A 20 -17.63 -19.98 -12.89
C SER A 20 -18.43 -20.59 -11.72
N HIS A 21 -18.02 -21.75 -11.22
CA HIS A 21 -18.62 -22.39 -10.04
C HIS A 21 -18.51 -21.52 -8.79
N VAL A 22 -17.35 -20.90 -8.59
CA VAL A 22 -17.11 -20.02 -7.44
C VAL A 22 -17.90 -18.71 -7.56
N LEU A 23 -17.96 -18.14 -8.76
CA LEU A 23 -18.68 -16.89 -9.02
C LEU A 23 -20.21 -17.05 -8.99
N ALA A 24 -20.73 -18.29 -9.07
CA ALA A 24 -22.15 -18.57 -8.94
C ALA A 24 -22.68 -18.32 -7.51
N ASP A 25 -21.84 -18.47 -6.49
CA ASP A 25 -22.16 -18.14 -5.10
C ASP A 25 -20.93 -17.56 -4.37
N PRO A 26 -20.63 -16.27 -4.59
CA PRO A 26 -19.45 -15.64 -4.01
C PRO A 26 -19.52 -15.53 -2.48
N ALA A 27 -20.72 -15.48 -1.89
CA ALA A 27 -20.88 -15.38 -0.45
C ALA A 27 -20.51 -16.69 0.25
N ALA A 28 -20.99 -17.83 -0.25
CA ALA A 28 -20.62 -19.14 0.27
C ALA A 28 -19.12 -19.41 0.12
N PHE A 29 -18.54 -19.00 -1.01
CA PHE A 29 -17.10 -19.15 -1.25
C PHE A 29 -16.26 -18.30 -0.29
N VAL A 30 -16.62 -17.03 -0.07
CA VAL A 30 -15.94 -16.16 0.92
C VAL A 30 -16.06 -16.75 2.32
N ALA A 31 -17.23 -17.27 2.71
CA ALA A 31 -17.41 -17.91 4.01
C ALA A 31 -16.53 -19.16 4.17
N LEU A 32 -16.42 -19.99 3.13
CA LEU A 32 -15.57 -21.18 3.11
C LEU A 32 -14.09 -20.81 3.28
N LEU A 33 -13.60 -19.84 2.52
CA LEU A 33 -12.21 -19.38 2.61
C LEU A 33 -11.93 -18.69 3.94
N SER A 34 -12.90 -17.93 4.46
CA SER A 34 -12.73 -17.21 5.72
C SER A 34 -12.59 -18.12 6.93
N ALA A 35 -13.12 -19.34 6.83
CA ALA A 35 -13.03 -20.39 7.84
C ALA A 35 -11.82 -21.33 7.65
N ALA A 36 -11.02 -21.15 6.59
CA ALA A 36 -9.84 -21.95 6.35
C ALA A 36 -8.63 -21.39 7.11
N ASP A 37 -7.89 -22.25 7.80
CA ASP A 37 -6.76 -21.82 8.63
C ASP A 37 -5.55 -21.35 7.81
N GLY A 38 -5.44 -21.79 6.56
CA GLY A 38 -4.37 -21.43 5.63
C GLY A 38 -4.61 -22.02 4.25
N GLU A 39 -3.64 -21.86 3.34
CA GLU A 39 -3.80 -22.23 1.94
C GLU A 39 -4.03 -23.74 1.75
N ALA A 40 -3.30 -24.59 2.47
CA ALA A 40 -3.48 -26.04 2.40
C ALA A 40 -4.88 -26.48 2.85
N ASP A 41 -5.43 -25.85 3.90
CA ASP A 41 -6.78 -26.12 4.36
C ASP A 41 -7.84 -25.60 3.38
N ALA A 42 -7.62 -24.42 2.81
CA ALA A 42 -8.48 -23.85 1.77
C ALA A 42 -8.56 -24.76 0.54
N VAL A 43 -7.41 -25.25 0.04
CA VAL A 43 -7.38 -26.23 -1.07
C VAL A 43 -8.17 -27.47 -0.72
N ARG A 44 -7.99 -28.04 0.49
CA ARG A 44 -8.73 -29.22 0.93
C ARG A 44 -10.25 -28.96 0.93
N ARG A 45 -10.70 -27.87 1.53
CA ARG A 45 -12.12 -27.50 1.61
C ARG A 45 -12.75 -27.22 0.25
N LEU A 46 -12.04 -26.56 -0.67
CA LEU A 46 -12.53 -26.33 -2.03
C LEU A 46 -12.73 -27.62 -2.81
N ARG A 47 -11.83 -28.59 -2.62
CA ARG A 47 -11.97 -29.93 -3.21
C ARG A 47 -13.19 -30.66 -2.65
N GLU A 48 -13.41 -30.58 -1.33
CA GLU A 48 -14.54 -31.22 -0.66
C GLU A 48 -15.89 -30.59 -1.03
N ALA A 49 -15.98 -29.25 -1.06
CA ALA A 49 -17.24 -28.54 -1.28
C ALA A 49 -17.67 -28.47 -2.75
N HIS A 50 -16.71 -28.36 -3.68
CA HIS A 50 -17.00 -28.13 -5.10
C HIS A 50 -16.51 -29.26 -6.02
N GLY A 51 -15.91 -30.33 -5.46
CA GLY A 51 -15.39 -31.44 -6.26
C GLY A 51 -14.18 -31.06 -7.11
N PHE A 52 -13.51 -29.95 -6.81
CA PHE A 52 -12.35 -29.49 -7.56
C PHE A 52 -11.17 -30.47 -7.45
N THR A 53 -10.34 -30.48 -8.48
CA THR A 53 -8.99 -31.02 -8.40
C THR A 53 -8.10 -30.09 -7.57
N ALA A 54 -6.97 -30.59 -7.08
CA ALA A 54 -5.98 -29.74 -6.38
C ALA A 54 -5.46 -28.59 -7.27
N PHE A 55 -5.35 -28.83 -8.58
CA PHE A 55 -4.98 -27.80 -9.56
C PHE A 55 -6.04 -26.69 -9.64
N GLN A 56 -7.31 -27.05 -9.84
CA GLN A 56 -8.41 -26.08 -9.92
C GLN A 56 -8.56 -25.26 -8.63
N ALA A 57 -8.44 -25.91 -7.47
CA ALA A 57 -8.51 -25.22 -6.18
C ALA A 57 -7.38 -24.19 -6.01
N ARG A 58 -6.16 -24.50 -6.46
CA ARG A 58 -5.03 -23.55 -6.43
C ARG A 58 -5.22 -22.39 -7.38
N VAL A 59 -5.63 -22.66 -8.63
CA VAL A 59 -5.90 -21.60 -9.61
C VAL A 59 -6.96 -20.63 -9.09
N VAL A 60 -8.00 -21.14 -8.44
CA VAL A 60 -9.01 -20.30 -7.78
C VAL A 60 -8.38 -19.44 -6.67
N LEU A 61 -7.53 -19.99 -5.81
CA LEU A 61 -6.86 -19.21 -4.75
C LEU A 61 -5.88 -18.15 -5.30
N ASP A 62 -5.26 -18.40 -6.44
CA ASP A 62 -4.31 -17.50 -7.10
C ASP A 62 -4.99 -16.25 -7.70
N LEU A 63 -6.32 -16.26 -7.88
CA LEU A 63 -7.12 -15.10 -8.28
C LEU A 63 -7.30 -14.08 -7.13
N GLN A 64 -6.26 -13.88 -6.32
CA GLN A 64 -6.21 -13.02 -5.13
C GLN A 64 -7.13 -13.43 -3.97
N PHE A 65 -7.86 -14.54 -4.09
CA PHE A 65 -8.72 -15.04 -3.01
C PHE A 65 -7.94 -15.64 -1.83
N SER A 66 -6.66 -15.98 -2.01
CA SER A 66 -5.77 -16.45 -0.94
C SER A 66 -5.68 -15.50 0.26
N VAL A 67 -5.89 -14.19 0.05
CA VAL A 67 -5.91 -13.18 1.12
C VAL A 67 -7.04 -13.37 2.13
N LEU A 68 -8.11 -14.09 1.75
CA LEU A 68 -9.28 -14.32 2.60
C LEU A 68 -9.06 -15.39 3.68
N THR A 69 -8.01 -16.20 3.55
CA THR A 69 -7.68 -17.26 4.53
C THR A 69 -7.33 -16.68 5.92
N GLY A 70 -7.55 -17.48 6.96
CA GLY A 70 -7.27 -17.10 8.36
C GLY A 70 -5.81 -16.68 8.56
N GLU A 71 -4.85 -17.50 8.15
CA GLU A 71 -3.41 -17.19 8.24
C GLU A 71 -3.05 -15.85 7.57
N ARG A 72 -3.50 -15.60 6.34
CA ARG A 72 -3.16 -14.38 5.61
C ARG A 72 -3.81 -13.14 6.24
N ARG A 73 -5.05 -13.28 6.75
CA ARG A 73 -5.74 -12.21 7.47
C ARG A 73 -5.04 -11.88 8.79
N ALA A 74 -4.68 -12.89 9.58
CA ALA A 74 -3.92 -12.71 10.82
C ALA A 74 -2.59 -12.00 10.55
N ARG A 75 -1.87 -12.39 9.49
CA ARG A 75 -0.63 -11.72 9.09
C ARG A 75 -0.84 -10.25 8.72
N ALA A 76 -1.92 -9.93 8.01
CA ALA A 76 -2.27 -8.56 7.66
C ALA A 76 -2.68 -7.74 8.89
N GLU A 77 -3.42 -8.35 9.83
CA GLU A 77 -3.77 -7.74 11.12
C GLU A 77 -2.53 -7.46 11.97
N ASP A 78 -1.57 -8.39 12.01
CA ASP A 78 -0.29 -8.21 12.70
C ASP A 78 0.53 -7.06 12.08
N GLU A 79 0.60 -7.00 10.75
CA GLU A 79 1.27 -5.92 10.04
C GLU A 79 0.59 -4.57 10.29
N LEU A 80 -0.75 -4.52 10.24
CA LEU A 80 -1.51 -3.33 10.59
C LEU A 80 -1.31 -2.92 12.06
N ALA A 81 -1.27 -3.87 12.99
CA ALA A 81 -1.02 -3.61 14.40
C ALA A 81 0.40 -3.05 14.61
N LEU A 82 1.39 -3.58 13.90
CA LEU A 82 2.76 -3.08 13.93
C LEU A 82 2.84 -1.66 13.36
N LEU A 83 2.18 -1.39 12.23
CA LEU A 83 2.13 -0.05 11.63
C LEU A 83 1.40 0.96 12.54
N ARG A 84 0.30 0.55 13.18
CA ARG A 84 -0.43 1.38 14.17
C ARG A 84 0.41 1.67 15.40
N ARG A 85 1.10 0.67 15.97
CA ARG A 85 2.03 0.90 17.08
C ARG A 85 3.17 1.84 16.70
N ALA A 86 3.69 1.71 15.48
CA ALA A 86 4.68 2.65 14.97
C ALA A 86 4.09 4.07 14.92
N LEU A 87 2.84 4.24 14.44
CA LEU A 87 2.11 5.51 14.40
C LEU A 87 1.82 6.13 15.79
N ASP A 88 1.56 5.30 16.79
CA ASP A 88 1.20 5.72 18.14
C ASP A 88 2.42 6.08 19.01
N GLU A 89 3.62 5.65 18.63
CA GLU A 89 4.85 6.05 19.31
C GLU A 89 5.14 7.53 19.00
N PRO A 90 5.34 8.40 20.01
CA PRO A 90 5.52 9.84 19.79
C PRO A 90 6.80 10.08 18.99
N TRP A 91 6.64 10.32 17.67
CA TRP A 91 7.74 10.62 16.75
C TRP A 91 8.39 11.99 16.94
N ASP A 92 8.18 12.61 18.11
CA ASP A 92 8.58 13.97 18.42
C ASP A 92 9.88 14.02 19.24
N PRO A 93 10.71 15.07 19.04
CA PRO A 93 10.52 16.12 18.04
C PRO A 93 10.80 15.61 16.60
N PRO A 94 10.10 16.12 15.58
CA PRO A 94 10.35 15.77 14.18
C PRO A 94 11.78 16.12 13.77
N LEU A 95 12.31 15.42 12.77
CA LEU A 95 13.56 15.82 12.14
C LEU A 95 13.30 17.08 11.30
N GLU A 96 14.10 18.12 11.52
CA GLU A 96 13.96 19.37 10.79
C GLU A 96 14.85 19.37 9.55
N LEU A 97 14.26 19.77 8.42
CA LEU A 97 14.95 20.00 7.16
C LEU A 97 14.56 21.37 6.60
N SER A 98 15.50 22.01 5.93
CA SER A 98 15.25 23.23 5.17
C SER A 98 15.49 22.95 3.70
N ALA A 99 14.45 23.13 2.88
CA ALA A 99 14.60 23.13 1.44
C ALA A 99 15.00 24.53 0.96
N THR A 100 15.75 24.59 -0.13
CA THR A 100 16.16 25.83 -0.79
C THR A 100 15.41 25.94 -2.11
N VAL A 101 14.58 26.96 -2.24
CA VAL A 101 13.87 27.22 -3.51
C VAL A 101 14.86 27.76 -4.53
N ARG A 102 14.95 27.10 -5.69
CA ARG A 102 15.73 27.57 -6.84
C ARG A 102 14.85 28.33 -7.82
N SER A 103 13.62 27.86 -8.02
CA SER A 103 12.61 28.50 -8.86
C SER A 103 11.21 28.08 -8.38
N PRO A 104 10.12 28.66 -8.92
CA PRO A 104 8.75 28.23 -8.57
C PRO A 104 8.44 26.75 -8.83
N ARG A 105 9.29 26.05 -9.60
CA ARG A 105 9.12 24.66 -10.03
C ARG A 105 10.33 23.77 -9.68
N SER A 106 11.26 24.29 -8.89
CA SER A 106 12.49 23.59 -8.53
C SER A 106 12.95 23.96 -7.13
N LEU A 107 13.25 22.93 -6.33
CA LEU A 107 13.81 23.07 -4.99
C LEU A 107 14.93 22.08 -4.75
N GLU A 108 15.80 22.41 -3.81
CA GLU A 108 16.83 21.53 -3.30
C GLU A 108 16.51 21.14 -1.86
N VAL A 109 16.64 19.85 -1.55
CA VAL A 109 16.48 19.34 -0.18
C VAL A 109 17.73 18.54 0.22
N PRO A 110 18.42 18.92 1.31
CA PRO A 110 19.52 18.13 1.84
C PRO A 110 18.97 16.92 2.59
N VAL A 111 19.32 15.71 2.16
CA VAL A 111 18.92 14.46 2.81
C VAL A 111 20.17 13.60 3.03
N ASP A 112 20.44 13.23 4.29
CA ASP A 112 21.55 12.35 4.66
C ASP A 112 22.92 12.76 4.07
N GLY A 113 23.19 14.06 4.01
CA GLY A 113 24.45 14.61 3.51
C GLY A 113 24.55 14.73 1.98
N ALA A 114 23.51 14.33 1.24
CA ALA A 114 23.38 14.56 -0.20
C ALA A 114 22.35 15.66 -0.49
N VAL A 115 22.61 16.49 -1.50
CA VAL A 115 21.64 17.47 -1.98
C VAL A 115 20.82 16.83 -3.09
N HIS A 116 19.50 16.78 -2.90
CA HIS A 116 18.56 16.31 -3.89
C HIS A 116 17.87 17.48 -4.56
N VAL A 117 18.00 17.57 -5.88
CA VAL A 117 17.24 18.52 -6.70
C VAL A 117 15.90 17.89 -7.07
N VAL A 118 14.81 18.60 -6.78
CA VAL A 118 13.44 18.20 -7.13
C VAL A 118 12.89 19.21 -8.12
N GLU A 119 12.51 18.73 -9.30
CA GLU A 119 11.91 19.54 -10.37
C GLU A 119 10.55 18.98 -10.76
N ALA A 120 9.63 19.85 -11.18
CA ALA A 120 8.27 19.48 -11.57
C ALA A 120 7.66 20.44 -12.60
N ALA A 121 6.53 20.07 -13.20
CA ALA A 121 5.82 20.92 -14.15
C ALA A 121 5.08 22.08 -13.47
N ASP A 122 4.61 21.87 -12.24
CA ASP A 122 3.94 22.86 -11.42
C ASP A 122 4.26 22.69 -9.93
N ARG A 123 3.64 23.51 -9.07
CA ARG A 123 3.91 23.55 -7.64
C ARG A 123 3.34 22.34 -6.90
N GLU A 124 2.18 21.84 -7.32
CA GLU A 124 1.53 20.70 -6.66
C GLU A 124 2.39 19.46 -6.86
N GLU A 125 2.80 19.21 -8.12
CA GLU A 125 3.73 18.14 -8.44
C GLU A 125 5.09 18.32 -7.75
N LEU A 126 5.59 19.56 -7.61
CA LEU A 126 6.83 19.83 -6.89
C LEU A 126 6.75 19.38 -5.43
N LEU A 127 5.64 19.69 -4.75
CA LEU A 127 5.41 19.33 -3.36
C LEU A 127 5.23 17.82 -3.20
N ASP A 128 4.50 17.16 -4.09
CA ASP A 128 4.33 15.70 -4.08
C ASP A 128 5.66 14.96 -4.26
N ARG A 129 6.49 15.44 -5.18
CA ARG A 129 7.84 14.90 -5.40
C ARG A 129 8.74 15.15 -4.19
N LEU A 130 8.70 16.33 -3.58
CA LEU A 130 9.41 16.63 -2.34
C LEU A 130 9.00 15.66 -1.22
N VAL A 131 7.70 15.50 -0.99
CA VAL A 131 7.15 14.57 0.02
C VAL A 131 7.64 13.15 -0.23
N THR A 132 7.61 12.70 -1.48
CA THR A 132 8.08 11.36 -1.87
C THR A 132 9.57 11.18 -1.57
N VAL A 133 10.42 12.11 -2.00
CA VAL A 133 11.86 12.06 -1.75
C VAL A 133 12.16 12.03 -0.25
N VAL A 134 11.55 12.93 0.53
CA VAL A 134 11.77 13.01 1.97
C VAL A 134 11.24 11.77 2.69
N ARG A 135 10.08 11.25 2.28
CA ARG A 135 9.50 10.04 2.87
C ARG A 135 10.40 8.83 2.66
N ASP A 136 10.80 8.57 1.43
CA ASP A 136 11.53 7.36 1.07
C ASP A 136 12.99 7.40 1.50
N ARG A 137 13.60 8.59 1.49
CA ARG A 137 15.03 8.73 1.82
C ARG A 137 15.30 9.00 3.29
N LEU A 138 14.37 9.63 4.02
CA LEU A 138 14.60 10.00 5.41
C LEU A 138 13.53 9.48 6.37
N ALA A 139 12.26 9.80 6.15
CA ALA A 139 11.22 9.52 7.14
C ALA A 139 11.08 8.01 7.39
N ARG A 140 10.94 7.20 6.32
CA ARG A 140 10.83 5.74 6.41
C ARG A 140 12.08 5.08 6.99
N PRO A 141 13.30 5.33 6.49
CA PRO A 141 14.51 4.72 7.05
C PRO A 141 14.74 5.07 8.52
N ARG A 142 14.47 6.31 8.92
CA ARG A 142 14.66 6.77 10.32
C ARG A 142 13.47 6.46 11.21
N ARG A 143 12.32 6.05 10.65
CA ARG A 143 11.05 5.86 11.36
C ARG A 143 10.66 7.09 12.19
N ARG A 144 10.83 8.29 11.62
CA ARG A 144 10.49 9.57 12.27
C ARG A 144 9.81 10.50 11.29
N ARG A 145 8.98 11.41 11.83
CA ARG A 145 8.43 12.53 11.07
C ARG A 145 9.54 13.48 10.64
N VAL A 146 9.33 14.12 9.51
CA VAL A 146 10.25 15.14 8.98
C VAL A 146 9.46 16.42 8.72
N ALA A 147 9.86 17.52 9.37
CA ALA A 147 9.33 18.85 9.10
C ALA A 147 10.25 19.56 8.10
N VAL A 148 9.75 19.82 6.89
CA VAL A 148 10.49 20.49 5.82
C VAL A 148 10.03 21.94 5.71
N THR A 149 10.92 22.88 5.97
CA THR A 149 10.69 24.31 5.70
C THR A 149 10.96 24.57 4.22
N THR A 150 9.95 25.01 3.45
CA THR A 150 10.08 25.05 1.98
C THR A 150 10.66 26.34 1.43
N GLY A 151 10.44 27.48 2.09
CA GLY A 151 10.83 28.80 1.59
C GLY A 151 10.05 29.30 0.37
N LEU A 152 8.92 28.68 0.01
CA LEU A 152 8.10 29.07 -1.15
C LEU A 152 7.26 30.33 -0.84
N ALA A 153 7.37 31.36 -1.71
CA ALA A 153 6.71 32.67 -1.49
C ALA A 153 5.17 32.63 -1.44
N GLU A 154 4.54 31.67 -2.12
CA GLU A 154 3.08 31.46 -2.13
C GLU A 154 2.71 30.00 -1.80
N GLY A 155 3.58 29.29 -1.07
CA GLY A 155 3.44 27.87 -0.78
C GLY A 155 3.34 27.56 0.72
N PRO A 156 3.30 26.27 1.09
CA PRO A 156 3.33 25.87 2.49
C PRO A 156 4.67 26.24 3.11
N VAL A 157 4.65 26.96 4.23
CA VAL A 157 5.85 27.31 5.01
C VAL A 157 6.52 26.05 5.52
N THR A 158 5.74 25.08 6.00
CA THR A 158 6.23 23.81 6.53
C THR A 158 5.44 22.65 5.95
N VAL A 159 6.14 21.59 5.56
CA VAL A 159 5.56 20.30 5.16
C VAL A 159 5.99 19.24 6.16
N LEU A 160 5.04 18.72 6.93
CA LEU A 160 5.28 17.62 7.86
C LEU A 160 5.02 16.29 7.16
N VAL A 161 6.07 15.51 6.94
CA VAL A 161 6.03 14.23 6.23
C VAL A 161 6.02 13.07 7.24
N ASP A 162 4.96 12.25 7.18
CA ASP A 162 4.87 11.02 7.96
C ASP A 162 5.58 9.85 7.25
N PRO A 163 6.25 8.94 8.00
CA PRO A 163 6.96 7.81 7.42
C PRO A 163 6.03 6.78 6.76
N VAL A 164 4.83 6.59 7.30
CA VAL A 164 3.85 5.59 6.84
C VAL A 164 2.52 6.21 6.37
N GLY A 165 2.38 7.53 6.51
CA GLY A 165 1.14 8.25 6.27
C GLY A 165 1.26 9.31 5.18
N GLY A 166 0.35 10.29 5.23
CA GLY A 166 0.31 11.43 4.32
C GLY A 166 1.40 12.47 4.59
N ALA A 167 1.18 13.67 4.10
CA ALA A 167 1.91 14.85 4.51
C ALA A 167 0.90 15.91 4.97
N ARG A 168 1.27 16.72 5.95
CA ARG A 168 0.49 17.88 6.37
C ARG A 168 1.21 19.14 5.93
N PHE A 169 0.48 20.04 5.31
CA PHE A 169 0.98 21.29 4.78
C PHE A 169 0.51 22.42 5.70
N ARG A 170 1.45 23.25 6.17
CA ARG A 170 1.17 24.44 6.97
C ARG A 170 1.52 25.66 6.15
N TYR A 171 0.58 26.59 6.00
CA TYR A 171 0.73 27.82 5.23
C TYR A 171 0.95 29.02 6.16
N ALA A 172 1.46 30.11 5.60
CA ALA A 172 1.59 31.36 6.32
C ALA A 172 0.19 31.86 6.69
N GLY A 173 -0.11 31.95 7.99
CA GLY A 173 -1.43 32.34 8.50
C GLY A 173 -2.23 31.23 9.18
N ASP A 174 -1.77 29.97 9.17
CA ASP A 174 -2.42 28.86 9.89
C ASP A 174 -2.22 28.90 11.43
N GLU A 175 -1.86 30.05 12.01
CA GLU A 175 -1.79 30.24 13.46
C GLU A 175 -3.20 30.44 14.04
N GLY A 176 -3.90 29.33 14.31
CA GLY A 176 -5.09 29.35 15.17
C GLY A 176 -6.17 28.34 14.79
N ASP A 177 -6.05 27.10 15.30
CA ASP A 177 -7.17 26.24 15.70
C ASP A 177 -6.68 25.03 16.50
N ALA A 178 -5.85 25.31 17.52
CA ALA A 178 -5.45 24.33 18.54
C ALA A 178 -5.61 24.93 19.94
N ALA A 179 -6.77 25.53 20.18
CA ALA A 179 -7.28 25.85 21.52
C ALA A 179 -8.82 25.92 21.43
N GLY A 180 -9.46 24.76 21.55
CA GLY A 180 -10.91 24.57 21.64
C GLY A 180 -11.22 23.17 22.12
#